data_AF-A0AA39LV75-F1
#
_entry.id   AF-A0AA39LV75-F1
#
_cell.length_a   1.000
_cell.length_b   1.000
_cell.length_c   1.000
_cell.angle_alpha   90.00
_cell.angle_beta   90.00
_cell.angle_gamma   90.00
#
_symmetry.space_group_name_H-M   'P 1'
#
loop_
_entity.id
_entity.type
_entity.pdbx_description
1 polymer ?
#
loop_
_entity_poly.entity_id
_entity_poly.type
_entity_poly.pdbx_seq_one_letter_code
_entity_poly.pdbx_strand_id
1 'polypeptide(L)'
;MEQNDVLNTDRLMALRPLNMDLADDAWKAKEQQRAHSLRYFDFLVAVSQFLGFLMLVLSGYYFSVVDRGFQWGAEGVNVTDEDALRPRIGFGNGEALLSYRLHRHEPKWMVSCVHGAFHFGAVILVVFAMIAIVNHKDLSPIPLRHMYSIHSWIGVGIIAVYIIQLGVGFLAFFFPKLSRDLRRQFLPVQRTVGLIVFSASIAQVLLGNQNYQSIQSSAVMKYWQCATKLDCADHSFLIQNFSMLAVVFYGISVVVLIVNPQWRRWATPDEKEA
;
A
#
# COMPACT_ATOMS: atom_id res chain seq x y z
N MET A 1 11.86 86.72 -4.41
CA MET A 1 12.60 86.38 -3.19
C MET A 1 11.57 85.88 -2.20
N GLU A 2 11.56 84.69 -1.64
CA GLU A 2 12.45 83.51 -1.58
C GLU A 2 11.58 82.51 -0.76
N GLN A 3 11.32 81.28 -1.22
CA GLN A 3 11.80 80.02 -0.61
C GLN A 3 11.77 79.99 0.94
N ASN A 4 11.32 78.97 1.68
CA ASN A 4 10.97 77.58 1.43
C ASN A 4 10.17 77.14 2.68
N ASP A 5 8.97 76.56 2.52
CA ASP A 5 8.43 75.68 3.56
C ASP A 5 8.84 74.25 3.18
N VAL A 6 9.79 73.73 3.96
CA VAL A 6 10.34 72.37 3.83
C VAL A 6 9.26 71.39 4.29
N LEU A 7 8.43 70.93 3.35
CA LEU A 7 7.62 69.74 3.55
C LEU A 7 8.56 68.53 3.46
N ASN A 8 9.06 68.11 4.63
CA ASN A 8 9.94 66.97 4.81
C ASN A 8 9.28 65.67 4.28
N THR A 9 9.60 65.29 3.04
CA THR A 9 9.11 64.08 2.36
C THR A 9 9.79 62.79 2.84
N ASP A 10 10.76 62.86 3.76
CA ASP A 10 11.52 61.68 4.23
C ASP A 10 10.78 60.86 5.32
N ARG A 11 9.52 61.20 5.63
CA ARG A 11 8.66 60.44 6.56
C ARG A 11 7.42 59.83 5.92
N LEU A 12 7.39 59.68 4.60
CA LEU A 12 6.50 58.70 3.98
C LEU A 12 7.18 57.32 4.03
N MET A 13 7.30 56.79 5.25
CA MET A 13 7.46 55.35 5.45
C MET A 13 6.28 54.73 4.70
N ALA A 14 6.53 54.13 3.54
CA ALA A 14 5.51 53.58 2.67
C ALA A 14 4.63 52.64 3.51
N LEU A 15 3.46 53.13 3.95
CA LEU A 15 2.57 52.39 4.82
C LEU A 15 2.04 51.22 3.99
N ARG A 16 2.69 50.07 4.15
CA ARG A 16 2.22 48.79 3.66
C ARG A 16 0.77 48.65 4.13
N PRO A 17 -0.20 48.40 3.23
CA PRO A 17 -1.59 48.36 3.63
C PRO A 17 -1.80 47.20 4.61
N LEU A 18 -2.37 47.50 5.78
CA LEU A 18 -2.63 46.54 6.87
C LEU A 18 -3.33 45.25 6.39
N ASN A 19 -4.17 45.35 5.36
CA ASN A 19 -4.82 44.20 4.72
C ASN A 19 -3.85 43.20 4.08
N MET A 20 -2.71 43.68 3.56
CA MET A 20 -1.66 42.83 2.98
C MET A 20 -0.87 42.11 4.07
N ASP A 21 -0.62 42.76 5.21
CA ASP A 21 0.02 42.13 6.37
C ASP A 21 -0.87 41.03 6.97
N LEU A 22 -2.18 41.29 7.12
CA LEU A 22 -3.15 40.28 7.57
C LEU A 22 -3.23 39.07 6.63
N ALA A 23 -3.20 39.31 5.32
CA ALA A 23 -3.20 38.24 4.32
C ALA A 23 -1.90 37.42 4.37
N ASP A 24 -0.75 38.08 4.51
CA ASP A 24 0.56 37.45 4.65
C ASP A 24 0.65 36.60 5.92
N ASP A 25 0.13 37.10 7.04
CA ASP A 25 0.14 36.40 8.32
C ASP A 25 -0.82 35.20 8.31
N ALA A 26 -2.01 35.34 7.71
CA ALA A 26 -2.94 34.24 7.50
C ALA A 26 -2.34 33.16 6.58
N TRP A 27 -1.62 33.58 5.52
CA TRP A 27 -0.92 32.66 4.63
C TRP A 27 0.22 31.91 5.36
N LYS A 28 1.05 32.63 6.13
CA LYS A 28 2.13 32.04 6.94
C LYS A 28 1.58 31.03 7.96
N ALA A 29 0.50 31.36 8.67
CA ALA A 29 -0.13 30.47 9.63
C ALA A 29 -0.64 29.19 8.96
N LYS A 30 -1.26 29.30 7.78
CA LYS A 30 -1.72 28.15 6.99
C LYS A 30 -0.57 27.28 6.50
N GLU A 31 0.54 27.88 6.07
CA GLU A 31 1.73 27.15 5.63
C GLU A 31 2.42 26.44 6.81
N GLN A 32 2.51 27.09 7.97
CA GLN A 32 3.00 26.46 9.20
C GLN A 32 2.12 25.27 9.60
N GLN A 33 0.80 25.44 9.65
CA GLN A 33 -0.14 24.35 9.97
C GLN A 33 0.02 23.17 9.01
N ARG A 34 0.19 23.46 7.72
CA ARG A 34 0.48 22.44 6.70
C ARG A 34 1.81 21.75 6.95
N ALA A 35 2.89 22.50 7.19
CA ALA A 35 4.21 21.94 7.47
C ALA A 35 4.18 21.01 8.69
N HIS A 36 3.48 21.40 9.76
CA HIS A 36 3.25 20.55 10.93
C HIS A 36 2.48 19.26 10.55
N SER A 37 1.38 19.37 9.78
CA SER A 37 0.62 18.21 9.31
C SER A 37 1.46 17.25 8.46
N LEU A 38 2.40 17.77 7.66
CA LEU A 38 3.31 16.96 6.84
C LEU A 38 4.38 16.24 7.66
N ARG A 39 4.85 16.80 8.77
CA ARG A 39 5.74 16.06 9.69
C ARG A 39 5.07 14.82 10.28
N TYR A 40 3.77 14.90 10.61
CA TYR A 40 3.01 13.72 11.03
C TYR A 40 2.84 12.70 9.90
N PHE A 41 2.62 13.18 8.67
CA PHE A 41 2.60 12.32 7.49
C PHE A 41 3.92 11.58 7.32
N ASP A 42 5.06 12.27 7.34
CA ASP A 42 6.39 11.68 7.18
C ASP A 42 6.69 10.65 8.28
N PHE A 43 6.33 10.96 9.53
CA PHE A 43 6.44 10.02 10.65
C PHE A 43 5.59 8.77 10.42
N LEU A 44 4.33 8.92 10.04
CA LEU A 44 3.44 7.78 9.78
C LEU A 44 3.87 6.96 8.56
N VAL A 45 4.44 7.60 7.54
CA VAL A 45 5.08 6.91 6.41
C VAL A 45 6.24 6.07 6.93
N ALA A 46 7.14 6.63 7.74
CA ALA A 46 8.27 5.88 8.30
C ALA A 46 7.81 4.67 9.14
N VAL A 47 6.78 4.85 9.98
CA VAL A 47 6.14 3.75 10.71
C VAL A 47 5.55 2.71 9.75
N SER A 48 4.84 3.13 8.72
CA SER A 48 4.27 2.25 7.70
C SER A 48 5.36 1.46 6.97
N GLN A 49 6.47 2.09 6.59
CA GLN A 49 7.61 1.43 5.94
C GLN A 49 8.25 0.39 6.87
N PHE A 50 8.49 0.77 8.13
CA PHE A 50 9.00 -0.16 9.14
C PHE A 50 8.10 -1.40 9.31
N LEU A 51 6.79 -1.20 9.43
CA LEU A 51 5.81 -2.28 9.54
C LEU A 51 5.76 -3.15 8.27
N GLY A 52 5.84 -2.52 7.09
CA GLY A 52 5.92 -3.21 5.80
C GLY A 52 7.17 -4.10 5.71
N PHE A 53 8.34 -3.55 6.02
CA PHE A 53 9.59 -4.33 6.06
C PHE A 53 9.55 -5.44 7.11
N LEU A 54 9.05 -5.15 8.32
CA LEU A 54 8.90 -6.14 9.38
C LEU A 54 8.01 -7.31 8.93
N MET A 55 6.88 -7.01 8.29
CA MET A 55 6.00 -8.03 7.69
C MET A 55 6.76 -8.89 6.67
N LEU A 56 7.53 -8.28 5.76
CA LEU A 56 8.28 -9.01 4.73
C LEU A 56 9.39 -9.88 5.34
N VAL A 57 10.12 -9.38 6.34
CA VAL A 57 11.19 -10.12 7.02
C VAL A 57 10.61 -11.29 7.81
N LEU A 58 9.56 -11.08 8.60
CA LEU A 58 8.95 -12.14 9.40
C LEU A 58 8.34 -13.24 8.52
N SER A 59 7.58 -12.84 7.48
CA SER A 59 7.02 -13.80 6.53
C SER A 59 8.12 -14.53 5.75
N GLY A 60 9.13 -13.80 5.28
CA GLY A 60 10.28 -14.37 4.58
C GLY A 60 11.01 -15.38 5.44
N TYR A 61 11.36 -15.02 6.68
CA TYR A 61 12.00 -15.91 7.64
C TYR A 61 11.15 -17.15 7.94
N TYR A 62 9.84 -16.98 8.14
CA TYR A 62 8.93 -18.10 8.40
C TYR A 62 8.93 -19.10 7.23
N PHE A 63 8.65 -18.65 6.01
CA PHE A 63 8.53 -19.58 4.88
C PHE A 63 9.89 -20.10 4.37
N SER A 64 11.00 -19.39 4.61
CA SER A 64 12.33 -19.82 4.17
C SER A 64 13.07 -20.71 5.16
N VAL A 65 13.01 -20.40 6.46
CA VAL A 65 13.83 -21.05 7.50
C VAL A 65 13.01 -21.97 8.38
N VAL A 66 11.83 -21.52 8.82
CA VAL A 66 11.00 -22.25 9.79
C VAL A 66 10.17 -23.33 9.11
N ASP A 67 9.67 -23.02 7.92
CA ASP A 67 8.92 -23.93 7.08
C ASP A 67 9.86 -24.74 6.16
N ARG A 68 9.37 -25.24 5.03
CA ARG A 68 10.10 -26.17 4.16
C ARG A 68 11.05 -25.49 3.16
N GLY A 69 11.12 -24.15 3.15
CA GLY A 69 11.87 -23.37 2.17
C GLY A 69 11.15 -23.23 0.82
N PHE A 70 11.81 -22.56 -0.13
CA PHE A 70 11.29 -22.35 -1.49
C PHE A 70 11.78 -23.46 -2.44
N GLN A 71 10.88 -24.16 -3.12
CA GLN A 71 11.23 -25.24 -4.06
C GLN A 71 10.33 -25.22 -5.32
N TRP A 72 10.93 -25.34 -6.50
CA TRP A 72 10.23 -25.38 -7.79
C TRP A 72 10.64 -26.64 -8.60
N GLY A 73 9.70 -27.52 -8.98
CA GLY A 73 9.99 -28.66 -9.85
C GLY A 73 9.19 -29.95 -9.56
N ALA A 74 9.43 -30.98 -10.40
CA ALA A 74 8.64 -32.22 -10.51
C ALA A 74 8.72 -33.19 -9.31
N GLU A 75 9.73 -33.04 -8.44
CA GLU A 75 9.89 -33.86 -7.21
C GLU A 75 9.37 -33.14 -5.94
N GLY A 76 8.94 -31.88 -6.06
CA GLY A 76 8.67 -30.99 -4.92
C GLY A 76 7.20 -30.88 -4.56
N VAL A 77 6.73 -31.71 -3.61
CA VAL A 77 5.43 -31.56 -2.91
C VAL A 77 5.37 -30.29 -2.04
N ASN A 78 6.44 -29.48 -2.00
CA ASN A 78 6.62 -28.33 -1.12
C ASN A 78 6.50 -26.99 -1.87
N VAL A 79 5.43 -26.80 -2.62
CA VAL A 79 5.14 -25.49 -3.23
C VAL A 79 4.44 -24.60 -2.21
N THR A 80 5.20 -24.08 -1.24
CA THR A 80 4.79 -23.07 -0.24
C THR A 80 4.94 -21.63 -0.77
N ASP A 81 5.08 -21.47 -2.09
CA ASP A 81 5.43 -20.19 -2.72
C ASP A 81 4.29 -19.16 -2.67
N GLU A 82 3.03 -19.59 -2.81
CA GLU A 82 1.89 -18.66 -2.80
C GLU A 82 1.78 -17.95 -1.45
N ASP A 83 1.86 -18.70 -0.34
CA ASP A 83 1.69 -18.17 1.00
C ASP A 83 2.75 -17.11 1.34
N ALA A 84 3.97 -17.35 0.90
CA ALA A 84 5.07 -16.41 1.05
C ALA A 84 4.93 -15.18 0.13
N LEU A 85 4.34 -15.33 -1.06
CA LEU A 85 4.15 -14.22 -2.02
C LEU A 85 3.07 -13.24 -1.57
N ARG A 86 2.08 -13.68 -0.79
CA ARG A 86 0.95 -12.83 -0.34
C ARG A 86 1.38 -11.53 0.35
N PRO A 87 2.27 -11.51 1.36
CA PRO A 87 2.72 -10.27 1.99
C PRO A 87 3.53 -9.36 1.04
N ARG A 88 4.27 -9.93 0.08
CA ARG A 88 5.01 -9.16 -0.94
C ARG A 88 4.06 -8.41 -1.88
N ILE A 89 2.99 -9.08 -2.31
CA ILE A 89 1.92 -8.49 -3.13
C ILE A 89 1.23 -7.37 -2.33
N GLY A 90 0.89 -7.62 -1.07
CA GLY A 90 0.27 -6.62 -0.18
C GLY A 90 1.14 -5.37 0.02
N PHE A 91 2.45 -5.56 0.24
CA PHE A 91 3.40 -4.46 0.35
C PHE A 91 3.44 -3.62 -0.95
N GLY A 92 3.68 -4.25 -2.10
CA GLY A 92 3.74 -3.56 -3.38
C GLY A 92 2.45 -2.80 -3.72
N ASN A 93 1.28 -3.35 -3.36
CA ASN A 93 0.01 -2.67 -3.52
C ASN A 93 -0.11 -1.42 -2.63
N GLY A 94 0.33 -1.49 -1.37
CA GLY A 94 0.33 -0.32 -0.48
C GLY A 94 1.26 0.79 -0.98
N GLU A 95 2.45 0.44 -1.48
CA GLU A 95 3.37 1.39 -2.12
C GLU A 95 2.78 2.01 -3.39
N ALA A 96 2.09 1.21 -4.21
CA ALA A 96 1.36 1.72 -5.36
C ALA A 96 0.30 2.75 -4.96
N LEU A 97 -0.49 2.49 -3.91
CA LEU A 97 -1.50 3.42 -3.40
C LEU A 97 -0.88 4.71 -2.86
N LEU A 98 0.25 4.61 -2.15
CA LEU A 98 0.94 5.75 -1.53
C LEU A 98 1.81 6.55 -2.50
N SER A 99 2.17 5.99 -3.65
CA SER A 99 3.08 6.58 -4.65
C SER A 99 2.84 8.08 -4.91
N TYR A 100 1.58 8.49 -5.15
CA TYR A 100 1.21 9.89 -5.41
C TYR A 100 1.36 10.81 -4.21
N ARG A 101 1.32 10.28 -2.98
CA ARG A 101 1.50 11.05 -1.74
C ARG A 101 2.98 11.12 -1.35
N LEU A 102 3.73 10.05 -1.57
CA LEU A 102 5.17 9.97 -1.31
C LEU A 102 5.96 10.85 -2.28
N HIS A 103 5.68 10.72 -3.58
CA HIS A 103 6.37 11.46 -4.64
C HIS A 103 5.63 12.76 -4.98
N ARG A 104 5.29 13.55 -3.96
CA ARG A 104 4.38 14.71 -4.13
C ARG A 104 5.00 15.90 -4.87
N HIS A 105 6.32 15.97 -4.91
CA HIS A 105 7.10 17.01 -5.57
C HIS A 105 7.54 16.62 -6.98
N GLU A 106 7.33 15.35 -7.36
CA GLU A 106 7.71 14.83 -8.67
C GLU A 106 6.66 15.13 -9.74
N PRO A 107 7.06 15.24 -11.01
CA PRO A 107 6.13 15.48 -12.11
C PRO A 107 5.17 14.31 -12.29
N LYS A 108 3.97 14.59 -12.79
CA LYS A 108 2.87 13.61 -12.87
C LYS A 108 3.28 12.31 -13.55
N TRP A 109 3.97 12.41 -14.68
CA TRP A 109 4.30 11.25 -15.51
C TRP A 109 5.23 10.28 -14.77
N MET A 110 6.21 10.77 -14.00
CA MET A 110 7.11 9.93 -13.19
C MET A 110 6.32 9.17 -12.12
N VAL A 111 5.44 9.88 -11.40
CA VAL A 111 4.60 9.26 -10.37
C VAL A 111 3.64 8.23 -10.97
N SER A 112 3.06 8.52 -12.14
CA SER A 112 2.24 7.57 -12.89
C SER A 112 3.02 6.31 -13.29
N CYS A 113 4.28 6.46 -13.71
CA CYS A 113 5.17 5.32 -14.02
C CYS A 113 5.46 4.48 -12.77
N VAL A 114 5.80 5.11 -11.64
CA VAL A 114 6.04 4.40 -10.37
C VAL A 114 4.79 3.66 -9.91
N HIS A 115 3.63 4.34 -9.91
CA HIS A 115 2.33 3.73 -9.57
C HIS A 115 2.01 2.52 -10.48
N GLY A 116 2.19 2.68 -11.78
CA GLY A 116 2.01 1.61 -12.75
C GLY A 116 2.97 0.45 -12.51
N ALA A 117 4.26 0.72 -12.33
CA ALA A 117 5.30 -0.29 -12.11
C ALA A 117 4.99 -1.18 -10.90
N PHE A 118 4.58 -0.60 -9.77
CA PHE A 118 4.16 -1.39 -8.61
C PHE A 118 2.93 -2.26 -8.89
N HIS A 119 1.90 -1.72 -9.56
CA HIS A 119 0.71 -2.51 -9.89
C HIS A 119 1.00 -3.63 -10.89
N PHE A 120 1.81 -3.39 -11.92
CA PHE A 120 2.24 -4.43 -12.87
C PHE A 120 3.13 -5.48 -12.19
N GLY A 121 4.06 -5.06 -11.33
CA GLY A 121 4.86 -5.96 -10.50
C GLY A 121 3.99 -6.85 -9.61
N ALA A 122 2.97 -6.29 -8.98
CA ALA A 122 2.01 -7.06 -8.18
C ALA A 122 1.23 -8.08 -9.02
N VAL A 123 0.83 -7.75 -10.25
CA VAL A 123 0.17 -8.72 -11.16
C VAL A 123 1.11 -9.88 -11.49
N ILE A 124 2.38 -9.61 -11.79
CA ILE A 124 3.37 -10.65 -12.07
C ILE A 124 3.49 -11.60 -10.87
N LEU A 125 3.60 -11.06 -9.65
CA LEU A 125 3.67 -11.85 -8.43
C LEU A 125 2.39 -12.67 -8.19
N VAL A 126 1.21 -12.11 -8.47
CA VAL A 126 -0.07 -12.83 -8.39
C VAL A 126 -0.11 -14.00 -9.38
N VAL A 127 0.36 -13.81 -10.61
CA VAL A 127 0.43 -14.89 -11.60
C VAL A 127 1.34 -16.01 -11.11
N PHE A 128 2.54 -15.69 -10.58
CA PHE A 128 3.41 -16.69 -9.99
C PHE A 128 2.77 -17.41 -8.80
N ALA A 129 2.10 -16.68 -7.91
CA ALA A 129 1.38 -17.26 -6.79
C ALA A 129 0.27 -18.22 -7.24
N MET A 130 -0.48 -17.88 -8.29
CA MET A 130 -1.52 -18.73 -8.86
C MET A 130 -0.96 -20.00 -9.50
N ILE A 131 0.13 -19.89 -10.26
CA ILE A 131 0.81 -21.06 -10.85
C ILE A 131 1.32 -21.97 -9.72
N ALA A 132 1.93 -21.39 -8.70
CA ALA A 132 2.43 -22.11 -7.53
C ALA A 132 1.32 -22.91 -6.84
N ILE A 133 0.19 -22.30 -6.50
CA ILE A 133 -0.89 -23.02 -5.80
C ILE A 133 -1.56 -24.09 -6.65
N VAL A 134 -1.67 -23.89 -7.97
CA VAL A 134 -2.20 -24.92 -8.88
C VAL A 134 -1.26 -26.11 -8.91
N ASN A 135 0.03 -25.88 -9.16
CA ASN A 135 1.04 -26.93 -9.16
C ASN A 135 1.11 -27.65 -7.79
N HIS A 136 1.02 -26.91 -6.68
CA HIS A 136 1.00 -27.48 -5.34
C HIS A 136 -0.09 -28.54 -5.19
N LYS A 137 -1.31 -28.21 -5.64
CA LYS A 137 -2.48 -29.07 -5.49
C LYS A 137 -2.47 -30.24 -6.45
N ASP A 138 -2.05 -30.01 -7.70
CA ASP A 138 -2.05 -31.03 -8.75
C ASP A 138 -0.92 -32.06 -8.56
N LEU A 139 0.22 -31.64 -8.02
CA LEU A 139 1.37 -32.51 -7.73
C LEU A 139 1.33 -33.11 -6.31
N SER A 140 0.34 -32.73 -5.49
CA SER A 140 0.22 -33.28 -4.15
C SER A 140 -0.18 -34.76 -4.19
N PRO A 141 0.45 -35.63 -3.39
CA PRO A 141 0.11 -37.06 -3.32
C PRO A 141 -1.29 -37.29 -2.72
N ILE A 142 -1.84 -36.30 -2.03
CA ILE A 142 -3.22 -36.27 -1.54
C ILE A 142 -4.01 -35.32 -2.44
N PRO A 143 -5.17 -35.72 -3.00
CA PRO A 143 -5.94 -34.87 -3.89
C PRO A 143 -6.50 -33.65 -3.14
N LEU A 144 -5.87 -32.50 -3.33
CA LEU A 144 -6.32 -31.22 -2.77
C LEU A 144 -7.35 -30.59 -3.72
N ARG A 145 -8.55 -30.32 -3.20
CA ARG A 145 -9.61 -29.68 -4.01
C ARG A 145 -9.28 -28.21 -4.28
N HIS A 146 -9.50 -27.78 -5.51
CA HIS A 146 -9.46 -26.37 -5.87
C HIS A 146 -10.68 -25.62 -5.32
N MET A 147 -10.52 -24.33 -4.99
CA MET A 147 -11.61 -23.39 -4.68
C MET A 147 -12.58 -23.78 -3.54
N TYR A 148 -12.16 -24.61 -2.58
CA TYR A 148 -13.06 -25.04 -1.48
C TYR A 148 -13.16 -24.04 -0.31
N SER A 149 -12.19 -23.12 -0.18
CA SER A 149 -12.07 -22.24 1.00
C SER A 149 -12.58 -20.82 0.71
N ILE A 150 -13.12 -20.14 1.73
CA ILE A 150 -13.53 -18.73 1.60
C ILE A 150 -12.37 -17.82 1.18
N HIS A 151 -11.14 -18.14 1.61
CA HIS A 151 -9.91 -17.46 1.19
C HIS A 151 -9.74 -17.46 -0.33
N SER A 152 -9.96 -18.60 -0.99
CA SER A 152 -9.86 -18.72 -2.45
C SER A 152 -10.96 -17.97 -3.21
N TRP A 153 -12.20 -17.98 -2.70
CA TRP A 153 -13.31 -17.22 -3.32
C TRP A 153 -13.09 -15.71 -3.24
N ILE A 154 -12.68 -15.22 -2.06
CA ILE A 154 -12.32 -13.81 -1.89
C ILE A 154 -11.11 -13.45 -2.77
N GLY A 155 -10.09 -14.32 -2.83
CA GLY A 155 -8.90 -14.13 -3.67
C GLY A 155 -9.23 -13.94 -5.14
N VAL A 156 -10.04 -14.83 -5.74
CA VAL A 156 -10.46 -14.70 -7.14
C VAL A 156 -11.31 -13.45 -7.37
N GLY A 157 -12.19 -13.09 -6.43
CA GLY A 157 -12.96 -11.84 -6.50
C GLY A 157 -12.06 -10.60 -6.51
N ILE A 158 -11.06 -10.56 -5.63
CA ILE A 158 -10.05 -9.49 -5.57
C ILE A 158 -9.29 -9.40 -6.90
N ILE A 159 -8.79 -10.52 -7.42
CA ILE A 159 -8.05 -10.55 -8.70
C ILE A 159 -8.91 -10.03 -9.85
N ALA A 160 -10.18 -10.45 -9.94
CA ALA A 160 -11.09 -10.00 -10.98
C ALA A 160 -11.31 -8.48 -10.94
N VAL A 161 -11.62 -7.93 -9.76
CA VAL A 161 -11.80 -6.48 -9.59
C VAL A 161 -10.50 -5.73 -9.86
N TYR A 162 -9.36 -6.26 -9.41
CA TYR A 162 -8.05 -5.66 -9.59
C TYR A 162 -7.66 -5.57 -11.07
N ILE A 163 -7.91 -6.60 -11.89
CA ILE A 163 -7.64 -6.58 -13.33
C ILE A 163 -8.51 -5.54 -14.04
N ILE A 164 -9.81 -5.48 -13.73
CA ILE A 164 -10.72 -4.45 -14.28
C ILE A 164 -10.20 -3.06 -13.90
N GLN A 165 -9.85 -2.88 -12.64
CA GLN A 165 -9.35 -1.62 -12.12
C GLN A 165 -8.03 -1.20 -12.78
N LEU A 166 -7.10 -2.13 -13.00
CA LEU A 166 -5.84 -1.88 -13.69
C LEU A 166 -6.10 -1.49 -15.15
N GLY A 167 -6.99 -2.20 -15.85
CA GLY A 167 -7.34 -1.90 -17.24
C GLY A 167 -7.99 -0.53 -17.42
N VAL A 168 -9.01 -0.23 -16.59
CA VAL A 168 -9.68 1.09 -16.59
C VAL A 168 -8.68 2.18 -16.22
N GLY A 169 -7.86 1.97 -15.18
CA GLY A 169 -6.84 2.93 -14.75
C GLY A 169 -5.80 3.21 -15.83
N PHE A 170 -5.35 2.18 -16.54
CA PHE A 170 -4.39 2.30 -17.63
C PHE A 170 -4.95 3.11 -18.80
N LEU A 171 -6.15 2.78 -19.27
CA LEU A 171 -6.81 3.48 -20.39
C LEU A 171 -7.28 4.90 -20.04
N ALA A 172 -7.62 5.15 -18.78
CA ALA A 172 -8.08 6.45 -18.32
C ALA A 172 -6.91 7.40 -18.00
N PHE A 173 -5.89 6.93 -17.28
CA PHE A 173 -4.90 7.82 -16.65
C PHE A 173 -3.49 7.68 -17.20
N PHE A 174 -3.09 6.51 -17.68
CA PHE A 174 -1.74 6.29 -18.22
C PHE A 174 -1.67 6.58 -19.72
N PHE A 175 -2.62 6.05 -20.49
CA PHE A 175 -2.76 6.29 -21.92
C PHE A 175 -4.10 6.97 -22.16
N PRO A 176 -4.20 8.32 -22.07
CA PRO A 176 -5.47 9.04 -21.87
C PRO A 176 -6.36 9.04 -23.13
N LYS A 177 -6.87 7.87 -23.50
CA LYS A 177 -7.84 7.66 -24.59
C LYS A 177 -9.24 8.16 -24.21
N LEU A 178 -9.51 8.28 -22.90
CA LEU A 178 -10.78 8.79 -22.38
C LEU A 178 -10.81 10.33 -22.33
N SER A 179 -11.99 10.90 -22.58
CA SER A 179 -12.24 12.35 -22.47
C SER A 179 -11.96 12.88 -21.05
N ARG A 180 -11.74 14.19 -20.93
CA ARG A 180 -11.49 14.85 -19.62
C ARG A 180 -12.65 14.62 -18.65
N ASP A 181 -13.89 14.70 -19.12
CA ASP A 181 -15.09 14.55 -18.29
C ASP A 181 -15.24 13.13 -17.76
N LEU A 182 -15.04 12.12 -18.59
CA LEU A 182 -15.08 10.72 -18.16
C LEU A 182 -13.98 10.44 -17.12
N ARG A 183 -12.75 10.92 -17.33
CA ARG A 183 -11.67 10.76 -16.36
C ARG A 183 -12.00 11.40 -15.02
N ARG A 184 -12.65 12.58 -15.01
CA ARG A 184 -13.09 13.25 -13.79
C ARG A 184 -14.17 12.46 -13.04
N GLN A 185 -15.09 11.81 -13.76
CA GLN A 185 -16.14 10.97 -13.18
C GLN A 185 -15.61 9.63 -12.65
N PHE A 186 -14.68 8.98 -13.36
CA PHE A 186 -14.12 7.69 -12.95
C PHE A 186 -13.06 7.78 -11.86
N LEU A 187 -12.34 8.90 -11.75
CA LEU A 187 -11.29 9.08 -10.73
C LEU A 187 -11.73 8.79 -9.28
N PRO A 188 -12.89 9.27 -8.78
CA PRO A 188 -13.35 8.90 -7.43
C PRO A 188 -13.65 7.40 -7.32
N VAL A 189 -14.27 6.80 -8.34
CA VAL A 189 -14.56 5.35 -8.37
C VAL A 189 -13.26 4.55 -8.32
N GLN A 190 -12.28 4.87 -9.17
CA GLN A 190 -10.97 4.23 -9.22
C GLN A 190 -10.27 4.28 -7.85
N ARG A 191 -10.34 5.41 -7.14
CA ARG A 191 -9.72 5.55 -5.81
C ARG A 191 -10.44 4.72 -4.75
N THR A 192 -11.77 4.81 -4.70
CA THR A 192 -12.57 4.08 -3.70
C THR A 192 -12.45 2.57 -3.88
N VAL A 193 -12.59 2.08 -5.12
CA VAL A 193 -12.43 0.66 -5.44
C VAL A 193 -11.02 0.19 -5.07
N GLY A 194 -9.98 0.98 -5.34
CA GLY A 194 -8.59 0.61 -5.00
C GLY A 194 -8.36 0.44 -3.51
N LEU A 195 -8.94 1.34 -2.70
CA LEU A 195 -8.86 1.23 -1.25
C LEU A 195 -9.64 0.02 -0.71
N ILE A 196 -10.81 -0.28 -1.28
CA ILE A 196 -11.60 -1.46 -0.92
C ILE A 196 -10.83 -2.74 -1.27
N VAL A 197 -10.28 -2.82 -2.49
CA VAL A 197 -9.52 -3.97 -2.96
C VAL A 197 -8.27 -4.19 -2.11
N PHE A 198 -7.53 -3.11 -1.78
CA PHE A 198 -6.39 -3.19 -0.87
C PHE A 198 -6.82 -3.71 0.51
N SER A 199 -7.88 -3.15 1.10
CA SER A 199 -8.36 -3.57 2.43
C SER A 199 -8.84 -5.02 2.43
N ALA A 200 -9.54 -5.44 1.37
CA ALA A 200 -9.96 -6.83 1.18
C ALA A 200 -8.75 -7.77 1.01
N SER A 201 -7.68 -7.31 0.36
CA SER A 201 -6.45 -8.10 0.22
C SER A 201 -5.78 -8.34 1.57
N ILE A 202 -5.74 -7.35 2.47
CA ILE A 202 -5.24 -7.53 3.84
C ILE A 202 -6.03 -8.63 4.56
N ALA A 203 -7.37 -8.57 4.52
CA ALA A 203 -8.21 -9.61 5.10
C ALA A 203 -7.98 -10.99 4.46
N GLN A 204 -7.80 -11.04 3.14
CA GLN A 204 -7.53 -12.27 2.41
C GLN A 204 -6.18 -12.90 2.81
N VAL A 205 -5.13 -12.10 3.01
CA VAL A 205 -3.82 -12.58 3.50
C VAL A 205 -3.95 -13.19 4.89
N LEU A 206 -4.69 -12.55 5.79
CA LEU A 206 -4.94 -13.08 7.14
C LEU A 206 -5.67 -14.43 7.10
N LEU A 207 -6.73 -14.53 6.29
CA LEU A 207 -7.46 -15.79 6.10
C LEU A 207 -6.56 -16.89 5.52
N GLY A 208 -5.67 -16.54 4.59
CA GLY A 208 -4.72 -17.49 4.00
C GLY A 208 -3.72 -18.02 5.02
N ASN A 209 -3.09 -17.12 5.77
CA ASN A 209 -2.13 -17.49 6.81
C ASN A 209 -2.78 -18.29 7.93
N GLN A 210 -4.00 -17.94 8.35
CA GLN A 210 -4.75 -18.70 9.35
C GLN A 210 -5.11 -20.10 8.85
N ASN A 211 -5.55 -20.23 7.59
CA ASN A 211 -5.83 -21.54 6.99
C ASN A 211 -4.58 -22.40 6.90
N TYR A 212 -3.45 -21.80 6.49
CA TYR A 212 -2.15 -22.47 6.44
C TYR A 212 -1.74 -22.98 7.82
N GLN A 213 -1.80 -22.13 8.83
CA GLN A 213 -1.49 -22.47 10.22
C GLN A 213 -2.38 -23.61 10.73
N SER A 214 -3.68 -23.57 10.45
CA SER A 214 -4.63 -24.60 10.83
C SER A 214 -4.29 -25.95 10.18
N ILE A 215 -4.01 -25.97 8.88
CA ILE A 215 -3.63 -27.19 8.16
C ILE A 215 -2.34 -27.78 8.73
N GLN A 216 -1.32 -26.95 8.98
CA GLN A 216 -0.05 -27.41 9.58
C GLN A 216 -0.26 -27.99 10.98
N SER A 217 -1.16 -27.40 11.78
CA SER A 217 -1.48 -27.89 13.12
C SER A 217 -2.20 -29.26 13.11
N SER A 218 -3.07 -29.51 12.13
CA SER A 218 -3.90 -30.72 12.06
C SER A 218 -3.26 -31.87 11.27
N ALA A 219 -2.58 -31.59 10.16
CA ALA A 219 -2.07 -32.62 9.24
C ALA A 219 -0.71 -33.18 9.67
N VAL A 220 0.13 -32.40 10.34
CA VAL A 220 1.52 -32.80 10.62
C VAL A 220 1.72 -33.25 12.06
N MET A 221 0.77 -33.00 12.99
CA MET A 221 0.92 -33.24 14.45
C MET A 221 2.28 -32.75 15.01
N LYS A 222 2.98 -31.87 14.28
CA LYS A 222 4.38 -31.52 14.53
C LYS A 222 4.51 -30.63 15.76
N TYR A 223 3.41 -29.96 16.14
CA TYR A 223 3.40 -28.92 17.16
C TYR A 223 2.29 -29.09 18.21
N TRP A 224 1.49 -30.18 18.18
CA TRP A 224 0.42 -30.39 19.17
C TRP A 224 0.94 -30.35 20.62
N GLN A 225 2.14 -30.89 20.84
CA GLN A 225 2.80 -30.88 22.14
C GLN A 225 3.31 -29.49 22.56
N CYS A 226 3.59 -28.59 21.61
CA CYS A 226 3.98 -27.20 21.87
C CYS A 226 2.78 -26.23 21.92
N ALA A 227 1.66 -26.54 21.26
CA ALA A 227 0.47 -25.67 21.23
C ALA A 227 -0.17 -25.49 22.61
N THR A 228 0.03 -26.42 23.54
CA THR A 228 -0.52 -26.42 24.90
C THR A 228 0.48 -25.96 25.96
N LYS A 229 1.77 -25.76 25.60
CA LYS A 229 2.85 -25.43 26.54
C LYS A 229 3.60 -24.18 26.08
N LEU A 230 3.49 -23.10 26.86
CA LEU A 230 4.17 -21.84 26.57
C LEU A 230 5.71 -21.99 26.57
N ASP A 231 6.25 -22.93 27.35
CA ASP A 231 7.71 -23.18 27.49
C ASP A 231 8.32 -24.04 26.37
N CYS A 232 7.58 -24.39 25.31
CA CYS A 232 8.18 -25.09 24.18
C CYS A 232 9.25 -24.20 23.49
N ALA A 233 10.38 -24.76 23.10
CA ALA A 233 11.40 -24.00 22.38
C ALA A 233 11.00 -23.68 20.91
N ASP A 234 10.02 -24.40 20.37
CA ASP A 234 9.72 -24.43 18.92
C ASP A 234 8.38 -23.73 18.58
N HIS A 235 8.23 -22.48 19.01
CA HIS A 235 7.03 -21.64 18.77
C HIS A 235 7.01 -21.02 17.37
N SER A 236 7.18 -21.84 16.34
CA SER A 236 7.12 -21.41 14.94
C SER A 236 5.85 -20.60 14.61
N PHE A 237 4.73 -20.91 15.26
CA PHE A 237 3.45 -20.21 15.11
C PHE A 237 3.45 -18.76 15.63
N LEU A 238 4.29 -18.41 16.61
CA LEU A 238 4.37 -17.04 17.12
C LEU A 238 4.89 -16.09 16.05
N ILE A 239 5.90 -16.52 15.27
CA ILE A 239 6.46 -15.72 14.18
C ILE A 239 5.37 -15.39 13.15
N GLN A 240 4.52 -16.37 12.82
CA GLN A 240 3.42 -16.17 11.90
C GLN A 240 2.34 -15.23 12.49
N ASN A 241 2.03 -15.33 13.78
CA ASN A 241 1.14 -14.41 14.47
C ASN A 241 1.67 -12.96 14.43
N PHE A 242 2.96 -12.77 14.74
CA PHE A 242 3.60 -11.45 14.66
C PHE A 242 3.66 -10.94 13.22
N SER A 243 3.89 -11.82 12.23
CA SER A 243 3.81 -11.47 10.82
C SER A 243 2.40 -11.00 10.44
N MET A 244 1.34 -11.69 10.89
CA MET A 244 -0.05 -11.28 10.65
C MET A 244 -0.39 -9.96 11.34
N LEU A 245 0.07 -9.73 12.57
CA LEU A 245 -0.08 -8.43 13.23
C LEU A 245 0.62 -7.31 12.46
N ALA A 246 1.82 -7.56 11.94
CA ALA A 246 2.53 -6.60 11.08
C ALA A 246 1.75 -6.29 9.79
N VAL A 247 1.13 -7.30 9.15
CA VAL A 247 0.22 -7.12 8.00
C VAL A 247 -0.95 -6.19 8.37
N VAL A 248 -1.59 -6.41 9.52
CA VAL A 248 -2.72 -5.58 9.98
C VAL A 248 -2.29 -4.14 10.23
N PHE A 249 -1.22 -3.93 11.01
CA PHE A 249 -0.77 -2.58 11.33
C PHE A 249 -0.29 -1.83 10.09
N TYR A 250 0.39 -2.50 9.16
CA TYR A 250 0.73 -1.95 7.85
C TYR A 250 -0.51 -1.56 7.04
N GLY A 251 -1.51 -2.44 6.97
CA GLY A 251 -2.76 -2.15 6.27
C GLY A 251 -3.47 -0.91 6.85
N ILE A 252 -3.56 -0.81 8.18
CA ILE A 252 -4.15 0.34 8.87
C ILE A 252 -3.36 1.61 8.59
N SER A 253 -2.03 1.58 8.67
CA SER A 253 -1.20 2.76 8.42
C SER A 253 -1.37 3.28 6.99
N VAL A 254 -1.38 2.39 5.98
CA VAL A 254 -1.64 2.77 4.59
C VAL A 254 -3.03 3.39 4.44
N VAL A 255 -4.08 2.80 5.02
CA VAL A 255 -5.45 3.34 4.95
C VAL A 255 -5.51 4.74 5.57
N VAL A 256 -4.91 4.95 6.74
CA VAL A 256 -4.86 6.26 7.40
C VAL A 256 -4.15 7.31 6.53
N LEU A 257 -2.98 6.94 5.98
CA LEU A 257 -2.20 7.80 5.07
C LEU A 257 -2.97 8.19 3.81
N ILE A 258 -3.82 7.28 3.29
CA ILE A 258 -4.60 7.48 2.07
C ILE A 258 -5.90 8.24 2.32
N VAL A 259 -6.59 8.02 3.43
CA VAL A 259 -7.90 8.63 3.69
C VAL A 259 -7.77 10.09 4.10
N ASN A 260 -6.68 10.48 4.78
CA ASN A 260 -6.52 11.85 5.24
C ASN A 260 -6.47 12.85 4.04
N PRO A 261 -7.41 13.81 3.96
CA PRO A 261 -7.46 14.77 2.86
C PRO A 261 -6.32 15.80 2.92
N GLN A 262 -5.77 16.09 4.09
CA GLN A 262 -4.71 17.10 4.26
C GLN A 262 -3.40 16.69 3.59
N TRP A 263 -3.15 15.38 3.46
CA TRP A 263 -1.91 14.86 2.87
C TRP A 263 -2.00 14.60 1.37
N ARG A 264 -3.15 14.89 0.75
CA ARG A 264 -3.36 14.70 -0.69
C ARG A 264 -2.40 15.59 -1.50
N ARG A 265 -1.77 15.02 -2.53
CA ARG A 265 -0.93 15.77 -3.48
C ARG A 265 -1.74 16.88 -4.15
N TRP A 266 -1.14 18.06 -4.21
CA TRP A 266 -1.69 19.18 -4.99
C TRP A 266 -1.29 19.04 -6.45
N ALA A 267 -2.16 19.52 -7.34
CA ALA A 267 -1.84 19.57 -8.77
C ALA A 267 -0.58 20.40 -8.98
N THR A 268 0.43 19.80 -9.60
CA THR A 268 1.67 20.48 -9.97
C THR A 268 1.39 21.46 -11.13
N PRO A 269 2.21 22.51 -11.34
CA PRO A 269 1.95 23.54 -12.34
C PRO A 269 1.71 22.98 -13.76
N ASP A 270 2.50 21.97 -14.14
CA ASP A 270 2.36 21.19 -15.38
C ASP A 270 0.98 20.54 -15.55
N GLU A 271 0.30 20.21 -14.45
CA GLU A 271 -1.05 19.61 -14.48
C GLU A 271 -2.17 20.64 -14.54
N LYS A 272 -1.91 21.90 -14.16
CA LYS A 272 -2.89 22.98 -14.21
C LYS A 272 -2.97 23.61 -15.59
N GLU A 273 -1.86 23.56 -16.33
CA GLU A 273 -1.72 24.11 -17.68
C GLU A 273 -2.14 23.12 -18.77
N ALA A 274 -2.24 21.82 -18.45
CA ALA A 274 -2.61 20.73 -19.35
C ALA A 274 -4.12 20.47 -19.43
#